data_AF-A0A9X7C4Q0-F1
#
_entry.id   AF-A0A9X7C4Q0-F1
#
_cell.length_a   1.000
_cell.length_b   1.000
_cell.length_c   1.000
_cell.angle_alpha   90.00
_cell.angle_beta   90.00
_cell.angle_gamma   90.00
#
_symmetry.space_group_name_H-M   'P 1'
#
loop_
_entity.id
_entity.type
_entity.pdbx_description
1 polymer ?
#
loop_
_entity_poly.entity_id
_entity_poly.type
_entity_poly.pdbx_seq_one_letter_code
_entity_poly.pdbx_strand_id
1 'polypeptide(L)' 'MLILLYNQAIIYTCLLKREIGGYCNDFWICTCFFF' A
#
# COMPACT_ATOMS: atom_id res chain seq x y z
N MET A 1 0.21 15.78 -1.40
CA MET A 1 -0.88 15.40 -0.45
C MET A 1 -1.65 14.16 -0.91
N LEU A 2 -2.10 14.07 -2.17
CA LEU A 2 -2.79 12.89 -2.72
C LEU A 2 -2.00 11.57 -2.59
N ILE A 3 -0.69 11.59 -2.84
CA ILE A 3 0.19 10.42 -2.75
C ILE A 3 0.22 9.81 -1.33
N LEU A 4 0.15 10.64 -0.29
CA LEU A 4 0.14 10.18 1.11
C LEU A 4 -1.15 9.43 1.46
N LEU A 5 -2.30 9.95 1.05
CA LEU A 5 -3.60 9.31 1.25
C LEU A 5 -3.70 7.97 0.50
N TYR A 6 -3.14 7.93 -0.71
CA TYR A 6 -3.10 6.72 -1.53
C TYR A 6 -2.25 5.61 -0.92
N ASN A 7 -1.07 5.94 -0.37
CA ASN A 7 -0.22 4.96 0.33
C ASN A 7 -0.93 4.38 1.56
N GLN A 8 -1.65 5.19 2.34
CA GLN A 8 -2.41 4.71 3.49
C GLN A 8 -3.51 3.72 3.08
N ALA A 9 -4.30 4.05 2.06
CA ALA A 9 -5.37 3.16 1.58
C ALA A 9 -4.84 1.77 1.19
N ILE A 10 -3.63 1.73 0.64
CA ILE A 10 -3.02 0.48 0.20
C ILE A 10 -2.44 -0.31 1.35
N ILE A 11 -1.82 0.33 2.32
CA ILE A 11 -1.42 -0.32 3.58
C ILE A 11 -2.65 -0.99 4.23
N TYR A 12 -3.79 -0.29 4.34
CA TYR A 12 -5.02 -0.88 4.87
C TYR A 12 -5.53 -2.06 4.06
N THR A 13 -5.44 -1.97 2.72
CA THR A 13 -5.86 -3.05 1.82
C THR A 13 -4.94 -4.27 1.92
N CYS A 14 -3.64 -4.07 2.05
CA CYS A 14 -2.66 -5.13 2.26
C CYS A 14 -2.86 -5.79 3.63
N LEU A 15 -3.13 -5.01 4.69
CA LEU A 15 -3.46 -5.54 6.01
C LEU A 15 -4.75 -6.39 6.00
N LEU A 16 -5.78 -5.98 5.25
CA LEU A 16 -7.00 -6.78 5.04
C LEU A 16 -6.71 -8.13 4.36
N LYS A 17 -5.71 -8.17 3.48
CA LYS A 17 -5.21 -9.40 2.84
C LYS A 17 -4.27 -10.21 3.74
N ARG A 18 -4.11 -9.82 5.01
CA ARG A 18 -3.18 -10.39 6.00
C ARG A 18 -1.70 -10.20 5.64
N GLU A 19 -1.39 -9.26 4.76
CA GLU A 19 0.00 -8.90 4.45
C GLU A 19 0.54 -7.90 5.49
N ILE A 20 1.86 -7.77 5.61
CA ILE A 20 2.51 -6.95 6.66
C ILE A 20 2.40 -5.45 6.36
N GLY A 21 2.36 -5.11 5.07
CA GLY A 21 2.23 -3.75 4.60
C GLY A 21 2.26 -3.67 3.09
N GLY A 22 2.33 -2.45 2.58
CA GLY A 22 2.49 -2.18 1.16
C GLY A 22 2.98 -0.77 0.91
N TYR A 23 3.49 -0.53 -0.29
CA TYR A 23 3.94 0.78 -0.72
C TYR A 23 3.56 1.01 -2.18
N CYS A 24 3.47 2.28 -2.56
CA CYS A 24 3.27 2.72 -3.92
C CYS A 24 4.41 3.61 -4.38
N ASN A 25 4.82 3.42 -5.63
CA ASN A 25 5.76 4.32 -6.30
C ASN A 25 5.05 5.47 -7.01
N ASP A 26 5.82 6.46 -7.46
CA ASP A 26 5.33 7.63 -8.21
C ASP A 26 4.65 7.28 -9.55
N PHE A 27 4.78 6.04 -10.01
CA PHE A 27 4.08 5.48 -11.17
C PHE A 27 2.73 4.82 -10.82
N TRP A 28 2.24 4.98 -9.59
CA TRP A 28 0.94 4.45 -9.13
C TRP A 28 0.88 2.91 -9.14
N ILE A 29 2.06 2.28 -9.17
CA ILE A 29 2.22 0.85 -9.01
C ILE A 29 2.36 0.60 -7.51
N CYS A 30 1.58 -0.34 -7.01
CA CYS A 30 1.49 -0.61 -5.60
C CYS A 30 1.67 -2.09 -5.31
N THR A 31 2.49 -2.36 -4.31
CA THR A 31 2.94 -3.70 -4.00
C THR A 31 2.71 -3.96 -2.53
N CYS A 32 2.00 -5.04 -2.22
CA CYS A 32 1.89 -5.59 -0.88
C CYS A 32 2.99 -6.64 -0.68
N PHE A 33 3.49 -6.81 0.55
CA PHE A 33 4.51 -7.80 0.87
C PHE A 33 4.16 -8.67 2.09
N PHE A 34 4.44 -9.97 1.98
CA PHE A 34 4.27 -11.02 2.99
C PHE A 34 5.65 -11.49 3.47
N PHE A 35 5.80 -11.82 4.75
CA PHE A 35 7.00 -12.48 5.28
C PHE A 35 6.96 -13.97 4.99
#